data_AF-A0A662J4E5-F1
#
_entry.id   AF-A0A662J4E5-F1
#
_cell.length_a   1.000
_cell.length_b   1.000
_cell.length_c   1.000
_cell.angle_alpha   90.00
_cell.angle_beta   90.00
_cell.angle_gamma   90.00
#
_symmetry.space_group_name_H-M   'P 1'
#
loop_
_entity.id
_entity.type
_entity.pdbx_description
1 polymer ?
#
loop_
_entity_poly.entity_id
_entity_poly.type
_entity_poly.pdbx_seq_one_letter_code
_entity_poly.pdbx_strand_id
1 'polypeptide(L)'
;MMYLDRWEPLVRLLPAKGVYALIVMIPLSLTFKAGGLKEVSLSEGLYIYVGSALGQGLLPRRVARHLSFFKKLRWHVDYLLTLRCVKVVGVVASYVHEKLECDLVRKLLLKGFKPTVRGFGSSDCRCYSHLLLSPSQEVKPTTLLVEEAIRELGAEPMSVFLENLKKTQYLKSYE
;
A
#
# COMPACT_ATOMS: atom_id res chain seq x y z
N MET A 1 2.98 1.25 -22.44
CA MET A 1 3.90 2.28 -21.95
C MET A 1 3.20 3.48 -21.29
N MET A 2 1.89 3.71 -21.50
CA MET A 2 1.15 4.92 -21.03
C MET A 2 0.68 4.96 -19.55
N TYR A 3 0.94 3.94 -18.72
CA TYR A 3 0.35 3.85 -17.37
C TYR A 3 1.19 4.46 -16.25
N LEU A 4 2.40 4.92 -16.58
CA LEU A 4 3.35 5.44 -15.61
C LEU A 4 3.27 6.97 -15.46
N ASP A 5 2.93 7.71 -16.52
CA ASP A 5 3.11 9.17 -16.59
C ASP A 5 2.46 9.96 -15.44
N ARG A 6 1.30 9.54 -14.94
CA ARG A 6 0.63 10.24 -13.84
C ARG A 6 1.37 10.11 -12.50
N TRP A 7 1.97 8.95 -12.24
CA TRP A 7 2.57 8.62 -10.95
C TRP A 7 4.10 8.53 -11.00
N GLU A 8 4.69 8.65 -12.19
CA GLU A 8 6.12 8.53 -12.47
C GLU A 8 7.00 9.40 -11.54
N PRO A 9 6.68 10.69 -11.30
CA PRO A 9 7.51 11.51 -10.40
C PRO A 9 7.52 10.98 -8.97
N LEU A 10 6.40 10.42 -8.51
CA LEU A 10 6.24 9.90 -7.16
C LEU A 10 7.00 8.59 -6.99
N VAL A 11 6.78 7.65 -7.91
CA VAL A 11 7.35 6.31 -7.78
C VAL A 11 8.85 6.30 -7.99
N ARG A 12 9.42 7.29 -8.68
CA ARG A 12 10.88 7.49 -8.82
C ARG A 12 11.59 7.81 -7.50
N LEU A 13 10.88 8.34 -6.52
CA LEU A 13 11.45 8.56 -5.19
C LEU A 13 11.65 7.24 -4.46
N LEU A 14 10.83 6.22 -4.76
CA LEU A 14 10.86 4.95 -4.04
C LEU A 14 12.14 4.16 -4.32
N PRO A 15 12.60 3.36 -3.35
CA PRO A 15 13.72 2.45 -3.54
C PRO A 15 13.55 1.51 -4.74
N ALA A 16 14.65 1.09 -5.37
CA ALA A 16 14.60 0.21 -6.55
C ALA A 16 13.94 -1.16 -6.25
N LYS A 17 14.15 -1.69 -5.04
CA LYS A 17 13.60 -2.96 -4.54
C LYS A 17 13.43 -2.89 -3.03
N GLY A 18 12.64 -3.80 -2.46
CA GLY A 18 12.51 -3.97 -1.02
C GLY A 18 11.09 -4.26 -0.56
N VAL A 19 10.69 -3.68 0.57
CA VAL A 19 9.37 -3.83 1.19
C VAL A 19 8.61 -2.50 1.13
N TYR A 20 7.30 -2.55 1.01
CA TYR A 20 6.44 -1.38 1.01
C TYR A 20 5.11 -1.64 1.72
N ALA A 21 4.53 -0.55 2.19
CA ALA A 21 3.24 -0.46 2.82
C ALA A 21 2.43 0.64 2.09
N LEU A 22 1.31 0.27 1.49
CA LEU A 22 0.36 1.25 0.94
C LEU A 22 -0.57 1.72 2.06
N ILE A 23 -0.74 3.02 2.22
CA ILE A 23 -1.73 3.62 3.12
C ILE A 23 -3.00 3.86 2.32
N VAL A 24 -4.07 3.13 2.67
CA VAL A 24 -5.31 3.03 1.91
C VAL A 24 -6.46 3.57 2.76
N MET A 25 -7.13 4.61 2.27
CA MET A 25 -8.32 5.18 2.88
C MET A 25 -9.58 4.58 2.26
N ILE A 26 -10.42 4.03 3.12
CA ILE A 26 -11.76 3.55 2.80
C ILE A 26 -12.76 4.47 3.51
N PRO A 27 -13.42 5.41 2.81
CA PRO A 27 -14.26 6.42 3.44
C PRO A 27 -15.62 5.90 3.90
N LEU A 28 -16.05 4.74 3.40
CA LEU A 28 -17.33 4.10 3.71
C LEU A 28 -17.15 2.58 3.64
N SER A 29 -17.83 1.85 4.52
CA SER A 29 -17.85 0.38 4.50
C SER A 29 -18.25 -0.15 3.12
N LEU A 30 -17.57 -1.19 2.66
CA LEU A 30 -17.75 -1.73 1.31
C LEU A 30 -17.64 -3.25 1.29
N THR A 31 -18.27 -3.83 0.27
CA THR A 31 -18.19 -5.25 -0.05
C THR A 31 -17.83 -5.42 -1.53
N PHE A 32 -16.89 -6.31 -1.82
CA PHE A 32 -16.40 -6.54 -3.18
C PHE A 32 -15.87 -7.97 -3.35
N LYS A 33 -15.68 -8.40 -4.61
CA LYS A 33 -15.04 -9.67 -4.95
C LYS A 33 -13.55 -9.47 -5.20
N ALA A 34 -12.70 -10.33 -4.65
CA ALA A 34 -11.25 -10.19 -4.74
C ALA A 34 -10.56 -11.47 -5.24
N GLY A 35 -10.64 -11.72 -6.55
CA GLY A 35 -9.93 -12.84 -7.18
C GLY A 35 -10.34 -14.21 -6.63
N GLY A 36 -9.38 -14.95 -6.09
CA GLY A 36 -9.60 -16.28 -5.49
C GLY A 36 -10.24 -16.24 -4.10
N LEU A 37 -10.33 -15.06 -3.47
CA LEU A 37 -11.20 -14.85 -2.33
C LEU A 37 -12.64 -14.67 -2.83
N LYS A 38 -13.61 -15.14 -2.04
CA LYS A 38 -15.03 -14.95 -2.33
C LYS A 38 -15.42 -13.47 -2.15
N GLU A 39 -16.45 -13.22 -1.35
CA GLU A 39 -16.87 -11.88 -0.98
C GLU A 39 -16.01 -11.36 0.17
N VAL A 40 -15.53 -10.13 0.05
CA VAL A 40 -14.70 -9.44 1.02
C VAL A 40 -15.44 -8.20 1.50
N SER A 41 -15.65 -8.09 2.81
CA SER A 41 -16.24 -6.91 3.44
C SER A 41 -15.21 -6.20 4.31
N LEU A 42 -15.13 -4.88 4.16
CA LEU A 42 -14.25 -4.00 4.92
C LEU A 42 -15.07 -2.85 5.48
N SER A 43 -14.85 -2.50 6.75
CA SER A 43 -15.42 -1.30 7.34
C SER A 43 -14.71 -0.04 6.81
N GLU A 44 -15.31 1.12 7.00
CA GLU A 44 -14.59 2.38 6.85
C GLU A 44 -13.34 2.44 7.74
N GLY A 45 -12.31 3.15 7.25
CA GLY A 45 -11.10 3.45 7.99
C GLY A 45 -9.82 3.50 7.15
N LEU A 46 -8.69 3.63 7.85
CA LEU A 46 -7.35 3.54 7.26
C LEU A 46 -6.81 2.12 7.34
N TYR A 47 -6.31 1.65 6.20
CA TYR A 47 -5.74 0.32 6.04
C TYR A 47 -4.30 0.41 5.55
N ILE A 48 -3.48 -0.56 5.94
CA ILE A 48 -2.15 -0.79 5.39
C ILE A 48 -2.17 -2.08 4.59
N TYR A 49 -1.70 -2.02 3.35
CA TYR A 49 -1.36 -3.21 2.58
C TYR A 49 0.15 -3.36 2.49
N VAL A 50 0.67 -4.47 3.01
CA VAL A 50 2.11 -4.79 2.98
C VAL A 50 2.43 -5.68 1.78
N GLY A 51 3.49 -5.33 1.06
CA GLY A 51 4.05 -6.16 0.01
C GLY A 51 5.56 -5.99 -0.14
N SER A 52 6.17 -6.88 -0.89
CA SER A 52 7.60 -6.80 -1.25
C SER A 52 7.79 -6.77 -2.76
N ALA A 53 8.96 -6.33 -3.23
CA ALA A 53 9.39 -6.41 -4.62
C ALA A 53 10.93 -6.43 -4.67
N LEU A 54 11.52 -7.62 -4.82
CA LEU A 54 12.96 -7.83 -4.61
C LEU A 54 13.83 -7.77 -5.87
N GLY A 55 13.23 -7.78 -7.06
CA GLY A 55 13.98 -7.57 -8.30
C GLY A 55 14.34 -6.09 -8.50
N GLN A 56 15.49 -5.83 -9.12
CA GLN A 56 15.96 -4.46 -9.35
C GLN A 56 14.93 -3.65 -10.15
N GLY A 57 14.56 -2.47 -9.63
CA GLY A 57 13.58 -1.57 -10.24
C GLY A 57 12.12 -2.07 -10.16
N LEU A 58 11.85 -3.17 -9.45
CA LEU A 58 10.50 -3.72 -9.37
C LEU A 58 9.61 -3.03 -8.33
N LEU A 59 10.16 -2.44 -7.27
CA LEU A 59 9.34 -1.79 -6.24
C LEU A 59 8.58 -0.58 -6.81
N PRO A 60 9.23 0.38 -7.52
CA PRO A 60 8.52 1.50 -8.13
C PRO A 60 7.46 1.03 -9.13
N ARG A 61 7.79 0.02 -9.95
CA ARG A 61 6.86 -0.56 -10.93
C ARG A 61 5.65 -1.24 -10.27
N ARG A 62 5.87 -1.94 -9.15
CA ARG A 62 4.80 -2.63 -8.41
C ARG A 62 3.87 -1.62 -7.75
N VAL A 63 4.43 -0.59 -7.10
CA VAL A 63 3.63 0.49 -6.52
C VAL A 63 2.88 1.25 -7.62
N ALA A 64 3.54 1.64 -8.71
CA ALA A 64 2.88 2.32 -9.84
C ALA A 64 1.70 1.51 -10.40
N ARG A 65 1.87 0.19 -10.51
CA ARG A 65 0.78 -0.70 -10.92
C ARG A 65 -0.38 -0.65 -9.93
N HIS A 66 -0.14 -0.68 -8.63
CA HIS A 66 -1.19 -0.56 -7.62
C HIS A 66 -1.91 0.79 -7.69
N LEU A 67 -1.20 1.87 -8.00
CA LEU A 67 -1.77 3.23 -8.16
C LEU A 67 -2.52 3.45 -9.49
N SER A 68 -2.25 2.66 -10.53
CA SER A 68 -3.04 2.73 -11.77
C SER A 68 -4.50 2.39 -11.50
N PHE A 69 -5.47 2.97 -12.20
CA PHE A 69 -6.87 2.54 -12.09
C PHE A 69 -7.18 1.44 -13.12
N PHE A 70 -6.79 1.68 -14.37
CA PHE A 70 -7.01 0.75 -15.47
C PHE A 70 -5.88 -0.26 -15.54
N LYS A 71 -6.14 -1.51 -15.14
CA LYS A 71 -5.16 -2.61 -15.17
C LYS A 71 -5.87 -3.97 -15.24
N LYS A 72 -5.16 -4.98 -15.75
CA LYS A 72 -5.55 -6.38 -15.50
C LYS A 72 -5.37 -6.68 -14.01
N LEU A 73 -6.39 -7.14 -13.31
CA LEU A 73 -6.34 -7.44 -11.88
C LEU A 73 -5.58 -8.76 -11.64
N ARG A 74 -4.60 -8.75 -10.73
CA ARG A 74 -3.77 -9.95 -10.44
C ARG A 74 -3.68 -10.27 -8.95
N TRP A 75 -3.59 -9.24 -8.12
CA TRP A 75 -3.50 -9.40 -6.66
C TRP A 75 -4.79 -8.95 -5.98
N HIS A 76 -5.11 -9.49 -4.80
CA HIS A 76 -6.31 -9.11 -4.06
C HIS A 76 -6.41 -7.59 -3.84
N VAL A 77 -5.28 -6.92 -3.58
CA VAL A 77 -5.22 -5.46 -3.45
C VAL A 77 -5.55 -4.71 -4.74
N ASP A 78 -5.30 -5.30 -5.92
CA ASP A 78 -5.67 -4.65 -7.19
C ASP A 78 -7.19 -4.48 -7.28
N TYR A 79 -7.98 -5.48 -6.85
CA TYR A 79 -9.44 -5.39 -6.84
C TYR A 79 -9.91 -4.26 -5.94
N LEU A 80 -9.37 -4.18 -4.72
CA LEU A 80 -9.68 -3.13 -3.75
C LEU A 80 -9.35 -1.73 -4.30
N LEU A 81 -8.14 -1.54 -4.85
CA LEU A 81 -7.66 -0.24 -5.31
C LEU A 81 -8.29 0.24 -6.63
N THR A 82 -9.06 -0.61 -7.31
CA THR A 82 -9.88 -0.21 -8.46
C THR A 82 -11.31 0.19 -8.09
N LEU A 83 -11.68 0.15 -6.81
CA LEU A 83 -12.95 0.70 -6.35
C LEU A 83 -12.87 2.23 -6.27
N ARG A 84 -13.86 2.93 -6.85
CA ARG A 84 -13.84 4.40 -6.98
C ARG A 84 -13.81 5.15 -5.65
N CYS A 85 -14.36 4.56 -4.58
CA CYS A 85 -14.37 5.17 -3.25
C CYS A 85 -13.04 5.00 -2.50
N VAL A 86 -12.19 4.05 -2.91
CA VAL A 86 -10.94 3.73 -2.22
C VAL A 86 -9.81 4.61 -2.75
N LYS A 87 -8.98 5.13 -1.84
CA LYS A 87 -7.84 6.00 -2.20
C LYS A 87 -6.56 5.51 -1.55
N VAL A 88 -5.48 5.44 -2.32
CA VAL A 88 -4.13 5.39 -1.73
C VAL A 88 -3.71 6.81 -1.39
N VAL A 89 -3.40 7.06 -0.13
CA VAL A 89 -3.03 8.40 0.38
C VAL A 89 -1.53 8.53 0.65
N GLY A 90 -0.83 7.41 0.83
CA GLY A 90 0.62 7.39 0.98
C GLY A 90 1.23 6.02 0.73
N VAL A 91 2.55 6.00 0.64
CA VAL A 91 3.38 4.80 0.52
C VAL A 91 4.55 4.96 1.45
N VAL A 92 4.77 3.98 2.33
CA VAL A 92 6.01 3.84 3.10
C VAL A 92 6.79 2.69 2.49
N ALA A 93 8.05 2.88 2.12
CA ALA A 93 8.88 1.87 1.50
C ALA A 93 10.27 1.86 2.11
N SER A 94 10.97 0.74 2.01
CA SER A 94 12.37 0.65 2.42
C SER A 94 13.14 -0.26 1.47
N TYR A 95 14.41 0.10 1.23
CA TYR A 95 15.33 -0.72 0.46
C TYR A 95 15.80 -1.90 1.31
N VAL A 96 15.47 -3.12 0.89
CA VAL A 96 15.91 -4.35 1.55
C VAL A 96 16.28 -5.41 0.51
N HIS A 97 17.24 -6.27 0.88
CA HIS A 97 17.70 -7.36 0.01
C HIS A 97 16.83 -8.61 0.13
N GLU A 98 16.19 -8.81 1.28
CA GLU A 98 15.43 -10.00 1.62
C GLU A 98 13.94 -9.71 1.81
N LYS A 99 13.13 -10.78 1.90
CA LYS A 99 11.68 -10.71 1.95
C LYS A 99 11.18 -10.38 3.36
N LEU A 100 11.07 -9.10 3.70
CA LEU A 100 10.63 -8.65 5.04
C LEU A 100 9.11 -8.43 5.22
N GLU A 101 8.27 -8.76 4.24
CA GLU A 101 6.83 -8.45 4.32
C GLU A 101 6.12 -9.13 5.51
N CYS A 102 6.49 -10.38 5.83
CA CYS A 102 5.89 -11.11 6.95
C CYS A 102 6.34 -10.54 8.30
N ASP A 103 7.61 -10.14 8.40
CA ASP A 103 8.15 -9.56 9.62
C ASP A 103 7.59 -8.16 9.86
N LEU A 104 7.43 -7.37 8.80
CA LEU A 104 6.74 -6.09 8.88
C LEU A 104 5.28 -6.26 9.33
N VAL A 105 4.56 -7.23 8.78
CA VAL A 105 3.20 -7.54 9.27
C VAL A 105 3.21 -7.89 10.76
N ARG A 106 4.11 -8.76 11.23
CA ARG A 106 4.23 -9.10 12.65
C ARG A 106 4.48 -7.88 13.53
N LYS A 107 5.40 -6.99 13.14
CA LYS A 107 5.67 -5.75 13.86
C LYS A 107 4.47 -4.82 13.91
N LEU A 108 3.74 -4.68 12.80
CA LEU A 108 2.51 -3.89 12.76
C LEU A 108 1.42 -4.46 13.68
N LEU A 109 1.27 -5.79 13.75
CA LEU A 109 0.33 -6.41 14.69
C LEU A 109 0.64 -6.05 16.15
N LEU A 110 1.92 -6.05 16.55
CA LEU A 110 2.35 -5.62 17.89
C LEU A 110 2.07 -4.14 18.16
N LYS A 111 1.97 -3.31 17.11
CA LYS A 111 1.60 -1.89 17.18
C LYS A 111 0.09 -1.64 17.13
N GLY A 112 -0.73 -2.69 17.25
CA GLY A 112 -2.19 -2.57 17.34
C GLY A 112 -2.91 -2.58 15.99
N PHE A 113 -2.21 -2.82 14.87
CA PHE A 113 -2.88 -3.08 13.60
C PHE A 113 -3.62 -4.41 13.65
N LYS A 114 -4.80 -4.47 13.04
CA LYS A 114 -5.65 -5.66 13.05
C LYS A 114 -5.69 -6.31 11.68
N PRO A 115 -5.42 -7.61 11.54
CA PRO A 115 -5.52 -8.28 10.26
C PRO A 115 -6.99 -8.45 9.87
N THR A 116 -7.33 -8.23 8.60
CA THR A 116 -8.74 -8.06 8.21
C THR A 116 -9.32 -9.32 7.58
N VAL A 117 -8.76 -9.74 6.45
CA VAL A 117 -9.33 -10.78 5.59
C VAL A 117 -8.33 -11.90 5.42
N ARG A 118 -8.72 -13.11 5.82
CA ARG A 118 -7.85 -14.29 5.75
C ARG A 118 -7.38 -14.54 4.31
N GLY A 119 -6.07 -14.67 4.10
CA GLY A 119 -5.45 -14.91 2.79
C GLY A 119 -5.32 -13.68 1.89
N PHE A 120 -5.69 -12.48 2.36
CA PHE A 120 -5.58 -11.27 1.55
C PHE A 120 -4.12 -10.83 1.43
N GLY A 121 -3.52 -11.00 0.24
CA GLY A 121 -2.12 -10.69 -0.01
C GLY A 121 -1.12 -11.66 0.64
N SER A 122 -1.60 -12.73 1.26
CA SER A 122 -0.80 -13.69 2.05
C SER A 122 -0.95 -15.14 1.57
N SER A 123 -1.33 -15.35 0.31
CA SER A 123 -1.59 -16.69 -0.24
C SER A 123 -0.35 -17.59 -0.30
N ASP A 124 0.85 -17.01 -0.32
CA ASP A 124 2.15 -17.69 -0.38
C ASP A 124 2.87 -17.72 0.98
N CYS A 125 2.20 -17.34 2.07
CA CYS A 125 2.78 -17.34 3.42
C CYS A 125 1.76 -17.76 4.48
N ARG A 126 2.18 -17.77 5.76
CA ARG A 126 1.32 -18.15 6.90
C ARG A 126 0.65 -16.97 7.59
N CYS A 127 0.87 -15.73 7.11
CA CYS A 127 0.21 -14.56 7.67
C CYS A 127 -1.31 -14.67 7.47
N TYR A 128 -2.09 -14.28 8.49
CA TYR A 128 -3.54 -14.22 8.35
C TYR A 128 -3.93 -13.30 7.19
N SER A 129 -3.37 -12.09 7.15
CA SER A 129 -3.59 -11.11 6.10
C SER A 129 -2.38 -10.19 5.98
N HIS A 130 -2.10 -9.70 4.78
CA HIS A 130 -1.22 -8.55 4.56
C HIS A 130 -2.00 -7.24 4.41
N LEU A 131 -3.34 -7.29 4.45
CA LEU A 131 -4.20 -6.13 4.60
C LEU A 131 -4.57 -5.96 6.08
N LEU A 132 -4.13 -4.86 6.68
CA LEU A 132 -4.30 -4.58 8.09
C LEU A 132 -5.11 -3.30 8.28
N LEU A 133 -6.04 -3.27 9.24
CA LEU A 133 -6.72 -2.07 9.70
C LEU A 133 -5.80 -1.33 10.68
N SER A 134 -5.63 -0.02 10.48
CA SER A 134 -4.85 0.85 11.36
C SER A 134 -5.55 1.06 12.70
N PRO A 135 -4.81 1.15 13.82
CA PRO A 135 -5.39 1.59 15.10
C PRO A 135 -5.77 3.09 15.11
N SER A 136 -5.33 3.87 14.11
CA SER A 136 -5.63 5.29 13.96
C SER A 136 -6.43 5.56 12.68
N GLN A 137 -7.32 6.54 12.74
CA GLN A 137 -8.06 7.05 11.58
C GLN A 137 -7.28 8.17 10.85
N GLU A 138 -6.12 8.57 11.36
CA GLU A 138 -5.31 9.65 10.81
C GLU A 138 -4.09 9.11 10.05
N VAL A 139 -3.77 9.75 8.91
CA VAL A 139 -2.68 9.32 8.03
C VAL A 139 -1.32 9.46 8.72
N LYS A 140 -1.08 10.56 9.44
CA LYS A 140 0.23 10.84 10.06
C LYS A 140 0.59 9.84 11.18
N PRO A 141 -0.26 9.60 12.21
CA PRO A 141 0.02 8.58 13.21
C PRO A 141 0.17 7.18 12.60
N THR A 142 -0.69 6.83 11.65
CA THR A 142 -0.58 5.55 10.92
C THR A 142 0.78 5.41 10.23
N THR A 143 1.24 6.46 9.55
CA THR A 143 2.54 6.46 8.87
C THR A 143 3.69 6.29 9.86
N LEU A 144 3.68 7.01 10.98
CA LEU A 144 4.74 6.92 11.99
C LEU A 144 4.87 5.52 12.57
N LEU A 145 3.76 4.82 12.85
CA LEU A 145 3.79 3.44 13.33
C LEU A 145 4.39 2.48 12.28
N VAL A 146 4.09 2.70 11.00
CA VAL A 146 4.66 1.90 9.91
C VAL A 146 6.16 2.17 9.75
N GLU A 147 6.58 3.43 9.79
CA GLU A 147 8.00 3.78 9.73
C GLU A 147 8.78 3.20 10.92
N GLU A 148 8.24 3.30 12.14
CA GLU A 148 8.84 2.71 13.34
C GLU A 148 8.95 1.19 13.22
N ALA A 149 7.91 0.51 12.71
CA ALA A 149 7.96 -0.93 12.46
C ALA A 149 9.05 -1.33 11.46
N ILE A 150 9.30 -0.50 10.43
CA ILE A 150 10.38 -0.71 9.47
C ILE A 150 11.76 -0.47 10.13
N ARG A 151 11.91 0.59 10.93
CA ARG A 151 13.16 0.88 11.67
C ARG A 151 13.51 -0.25 12.65
N GLU A 152 12.53 -0.82 13.33
CA GLU A 152 12.71 -1.99 14.21
C GLU A 152 13.18 -3.26 13.48
N LEU A 153 13.04 -3.32 12.16
CA LEU A 153 13.60 -4.39 11.33
C LEU A 153 15.00 -4.07 10.82
N GLY A 154 15.62 -2.98 11.28
CA GLY A 154 16.94 -2.54 10.86
C GLY A 154 16.96 -1.91 9.46
N ALA A 155 15.83 -1.41 8.98
CA ALA A 155 15.69 -0.82 7.65
C ALA A 155 15.26 0.65 7.72
N GLU A 156 15.68 1.45 6.74
CA GLU A 156 15.39 2.89 6.70
C GLU A 156 14.10 3.17 5.91
N PRO A 157 13.04 3.70 6.53
CA PRO A 157 11.79 3.99 5.84
C PRO A 157 11.88 5.29 5.02
N MET A 158 11.18 5.27 3.90
CA MET A 158 10.92 6.42 3.05
C MET A 158 9.41 6.52 2.81
N SER A 159 8.84 7.67 3.14
CA SER A 159 7.41 7.94 3.02
C SER A 159 7.11 8.93 1.90
N VAL A 160 6.10 8.63 1.08
CA VAL A 160 5.65 9.48 -0.02
C VAL A 160 4.14 9.61 0.01
N PHE A 161 3.62 10.84 -0.01
CA PHE A 161 2.19 11.13 0.13
C PHE A 161 1.57 11.64 -1.18
N LEU A 162 0.38 11.13 -1.52
CA LEU A 162 -0.28 11.38 -2.81
C LEU A 162 -1.15 12.65 -2.82
N GLU A 163 -1.50 13.19 -1.65
CA GLU A 163 -2.34 14.39 -1.52
C GLU A 163 -1.69 15.66 -2.12
N ASN A 164 -0.36 15.69 -2.21
CA ASN A 164 0.40 16.81 -2.75
C ASN A 164 0.42 16.89 -4.29
N LEU A 165 -0.08 15.89 -5.02
CA LEU A 165 -0.01 15.87 -6.50
C LEU A 165 -1.20 16.54 -7.18
N LYS A 166 -2.37 16.63 -6.53
CA LYS A 166 -3.57 17.24 -7.13
C LYS A 166 -3.52 18.76 -7.18
N LYS A 167 -2.84 19.41 -6.22
CA LYS A 167 -2.68 20.88 -6.21
C LYS A 167 -1.79 21.38 -7.35
N THR A 168 -0.75 20.63 -7.71
CA THR A 168 0.20 21.05 -8.76
C THR A 168 -0.35 20.90 -10.17
N GLN A 169 -1.24 19.92 -10.42
CA GLN A 169 -1.88 19.74 -11.73
C GLN A 169 -2.95 20.78 -12.05
N TYR A 170 -3.60 21.38 -11.04
CA TYR A 170 -4.56 22.46 -11.25
C TYR A 170 -3.90 23.82 -11.54
N LEU A 171 -2.66 24.04 -11.08
CA LEU A 171 -1.93 25.28 -11.33
C LEU A 171 -1.25 25.32 -12.71
N LYS A 172 -0.92 24.16 -13.29
CA LYS A 172 -0.32 24.06 -14.63
C LYS A 172 -1.31 24.04 -15.80
N SER A 173 -2.61 24.16 -15.53
CA SER A 173 -3.65 24.24 -16.56
C SER A 173 -4.20 25.66 -16.76
N TYR A 174 -3.54 26.67 -16.19
CA TYR A 174 -3.89 28.08 -16.28
C TYR A 174 -2.70 29.00 -16.64
N GLU A 175 -1.62 28.43 -17.18
CA GLU A 175 -0.50 29.18 -17.77
C GLU A 175 -0.37 28.85 -19.26
#